data_AF-A0A645C490-F1
#
_entry.id   AF-A0A645C490-F1
#
_cell.length_a   1.000
_cell.length_b   1.000
_cell.length_c   1.000
_cell.angle_alpha   90.00
_cell.angle_beta   90.00
_cell.angle_gamma   90.00
#
_symmetry.space_group_name_H-M   'P 1'
#
loop_
_entity.id
_entity.type
_entity.pdbx_description
1 polymer ?
#
loop_
_entity_poly.entity_id
_entity_poly.type
_entity_poly.pdbx_seq_one_letter_code
_entity_poly.pdbx_strand_id
1 'polypeptide(L)'
;MIYVKATLEGGRSNIQSINIMKRINKVSTQSYFIGDIRIIPNDDRIAYEDFTKNKVYVTGKSKAINIDGVDKLSLIDVDDNDNIYVGELEGDYLKGASKFKSIYYGTTSEDSNNWKKISLNEVVNKKDIYISRDGKVYINDNLKGIVTEVSSNKQTPYKGIFVQMYDDGIASISDDKLITVKLN
;
A
#
# COMPACT_ATOMS: atom_id res chain seq x y z
N MET A 1 14.97 -8.75 -8.36
CA MET A 1 14.99 -9.54 -7.11
C MET A 1 13.57 -10.03 -6.83
N ILE A 2 13.37 -11.21 -6.20
CA ILE A 2 12.04 -11.63 -5.71
C ILE A 2 12.07 -11.62 -4.18
N TYR A 3 11.00 -11.16 -3.53
CA TYR A 3 10.84 -11.23 -2.08
C TYR A 3 9.64 -12.09 -1.72
N VAL A 4 9.81 -12.96 -0.74
CA VAL A 4 8.77 -13.88 -0.26
C VAL A 4 8.62 -13.70 1.24
N LYS A 5 7.43 -13.28 1.68
CA LYS A 5 7.05 -13.29 3.10
C LYS A 5 6.43 -14.63 3.45
N ALA A 6 7.00 -15.32 4.44
CA ALA A 6 6.43 -16.52 5.02
C ALA A 6 5.94 -16.23 6.45
N THR A 7 4.67 -16.51 6.72
CA THR A 7 4.10 -16.44 8.06
C THR A 7 4.28 -17.79 8.75
N LEU A 8 4.79 -17.74 9.97
CA LEU A 8 5.08 -18.86 10.86
C LEU A 8 3.99 -18.98 11.93
N GLU A 9 4.08 -20.04 12.72
CA GLU A 9 3.23 -20.23 13.91
C GLU A 9 3.32 -19.02 14.86
N GLY A 10 2.20 -18.70 15.50
CA GLY A 10 2.09 -17.54 16.39
C GLY A 10 2.08 -16.18 15.67
N GLY A 11 1.89 -16.14 14.35
CA GLY A 11 1.75 -14.90 13.57
C GLY A 11 3.06 -14.19 13.25
N ARG A 12 4.20 -14.77 13.66
CA ARG A 12 5.53 -14.29 13.27
C ARG A 12 5.74 -14.46 11.78
N SER A 13 6.64 -13.69 11.19
CA SER A 13 6.94 -13.74 9.76
C SER A 13 8.42 -13.52 9.52
N ASN A 14 8.92 -14.14 8.46
CA ASN A 14 10.25 -13.87 7.91
C ASN A 14 10.10 -13.48 6.44
N ILE A 15 11.05 -12.68 5.95
CA ILE A 15 11.16 -12.36 4.54
C ILE A 15 12.43 -13.01 3.99
N GLN A 16 12.30 -13.67 2.85
CA GLN A 16 13.39 -14.22 2.06
C GLN A 16 13.52 -13.44 0.77
N SER A 17 14.74 -13.20 0.30
CA SER A 17 15.02 -12.69 -1.05
C SER A 17 15.59 -13.79 -1.92
N ILE A 18 15.19 -13.82 -3.18
CA ILE A 18 15.68 -14.75 -4.21
C ILE A 18 16.27 -13.91 -5.34
N ASN A 19 17.57 -14.06 -5.57
CA ASN A 19 18.26 -13.35 -6.64
C ASN A 19 18.24 -14.14 -7.97
N ILE A 20 18.74 -13.55 -9.05
CA ILE A 20 18.77 -14.17 -10.38
C ILE A 20 19.57 -15.48 -10.44
N MET A 21 20.49 -15.70 -9.50
CA MET A 21 21.25 -16.94 -9.34
C MET A 21 20.50 -17.99 -8.50
N LYS A 22 19.21 -17.78 -8.21
CA LYS A 22 18.35 -18.64 -7.38
C LYS A 22 18.86 -18.80 -5.93
N ARG A 23 19.70 -17.88 -5.44
CA ARG A 23 20.16 -17.91 -4.04
C ARG A 23 19.09 -17.30 -3.15
N ILE A 24 18.73 -18.03 -2.11
CA ILE A 24 17.76 -17.61 -1.08
C ILE A 24 18.54 -16.99 0.08
N ASN A 25 18.22 -15.76 0.45
CA ASN A 25 18.82 -15.07 1.59
C ASN A 25 17.74 -14.56 2.53
N LYS A 26 17.97 -14.68 3.84
CA LYS A 26 17.09 -14.06 4.82
C LYS A 26 17.27 -12.55 4.79
N VAL A 27 16.17 -11.82 4.67
CA VAL A 27 16.16 -10.36 4.77
C VAL A 27 16.13 -9.98 6.24
N SER A 28 17.03 -9.08 6.65
CA SER A 28 17.05 -8.53 8.01
C SER A 28 15.89 -7.55 8.19
N THR A 29 15.04 -7.79 9.19
CA THR A 29 13.89 -6.96 9.52
C THR A 29 13.94 -6.51 10.97
N GLN A 30 13.42 -5.31 11.23
CA GLN A 30 13.27 -4.73 12.58
C GLN A 30 12.04 -5.27 13.34
N SER A 31 11.23 -6.11 12.68
CA SER A 31 10.01 -6.71 13.23
C SER A 31 9.88 -8.17 12.84
N TYR A 32 9.20 -8.93 13.71
CA TYR A 32 8.76 -10.30 13.46
C TYR A 32 7.27 -10.39 13.10
N PHE A 33 6.48 -9.33 13.24
CA PHE A 33 5.04 -9.35 12.95
C PHE A 33 4.75 -8.53 11.70
N ILE A 34 5.08 -9.11 10.55
CA ILE A 34 5.12 -8.39 9.27
C ILE A 34 3.78 -8.51 8.54
N GLY A 35 3.18 -7.35 8.26
CA GLY A 35 1.95 -7.21 7.48
C GLY A 35 2.27 -7.18 5.99
N ASP A 36 1.77 -6.18 5.30
CA ASP A 36 2.08 -5.98 3.89
C ASP A 36 3.56 -5.65 3.64
N ILE A 37 4.04 -6.09 2.48
CA ILE A 37 5.36 -5.78 1.93
C ILE A 37 5.21 -5.20 0.53
N ARG A 38 6.09 -4.28 0.15
CA ARG A 38 6.14 -3.68 -1.19
C ARG A 38 7.59 -3.50 -1.63
N ILE A 39 7.84 -3.76 -2.91
CA ILE A 39 9.14 -3.54 -3.53
C ILE A 39 9.30 -2.06 -3.82
N ILE A 40 10.49 -1.51 -3.59
CA ILE A 40 10.88 -0.18 -4.02
C ILE A 40 11.63 -0.35 -5.35
N PRO A 41 11.02 -0.01 -6.50
CA PRO A 41 11.48 -0.47 -7.82
C PRO A 41 12.94 -0.19 -8.15
N ASN A 42 13.46 0.99 -7.81
CA ASN A 42 14.81 1.41 -8.20
C ASN A 42 15.82 1.35 -7.04
N ASP A 43 15.50 0.65 -5.95
CA ASP A 43 16.25 0.76 -4.70
C ASP A 43 16.69 -0.59 -4.09
N ASP A 44 16.44 -1.73 -4.76
CA ASP A 44 16.75 -3.10 -4.26
C ASP A 44 16.33 -3.35 -2.79
N ARG A 45 15.34 -2.58 -2.33
CA ARG A 45 14.83 -2.52 -0.97
C ARG A 45 13.33 -2.78 -1.00
N ILE A 46 12.79 -3.12 0.17
CA ILE A 46 11.36 -3.24 0.37
C ILE A 46 10.90 -2.33 1.50
N ALA A 47 9.69 -1.80 1.36
CA ALA A 47 8.91 -1.28 2.46
C ALA A 47 8.09 -2.42 3.08
N TYR A 48 7.97 -2.46 4.40
CA TYR A 48 7.16 -3.45 5.10
C TYR A 48 6.58 -2.86 6.38
N GLU A 49 5.39 -3.30 6.76
CA GLU A 49 4.76 -2.86 8.01
C GLU A 49 4.93 -3.86 9.15
N ASP A 50 5.08 -3.34 10.37
CA ASP A 50 4.80 -4.04 11.60
C ASP A 50 3.36 -3.74 12.01
N PHE A 51 2.48 -4.73 11.83
CA PHE A 51 1.05 -4.56 12.09
C PHE A 51 0.70 -4.54 13.59
N THR A 52 1.63 -4.93 14.47
CA THR A 52 1.42 -4.88 15.93
C THR A 52 1.84 -3.54 16.52
N LYS A 53 2.82 -2.87 15.89
CA LYS A 53 3.33 -1.57 16.32
C LYS A 53 2.77 -0.40 15.53
N ASN A 54 2.03 -0.65 14.45
CA ASN A 54 1.54 0.37 13.52
C ASN A 54 2.69 1.25 13.00
N LYS A 55 3.78 0.60 12.57
CA LYS A 55 4.97 1.28 12.02
C LYS A 55 5.33 0.67 10.67
N VAL A 56 5.84 1.51 9.78
CA VAL A 56 6.36 1.10 8.47
C VAL A 56 7.87 1.25 8.46
N TYR A 57 8.57 0.26 7.93
CA TYR A 57 10.02 0.20 7.86
C TYR A 57 10.47 0.00 6.42
N VAL A 58 11.72 0.37 6.16
CA VAL A 58 12.41 0.09 4.91
C VAL A 58 13.66 -0.73 5.22
N THR A 59 13.89 -1.80 4.47
CA THR A 59 15.12 -2.62 4.64
C THR A 59 16.38 -1.77 4.47
N GLY A 60 17.39 -1.99 5.30
CA GLY A 60 18.63 -1.21 5.29
C GLY A 60 18.56 0.12 6.04
N LYS A 61 17.37 0.55 6.51
CA LYS A 61 17.22 1.69 7.42
C LYS A 61 17.07 1.20 8.87
N SER A 62 17.65 1.95 9.82
CA SER A 62 17.59 1.60 11.24
C SER A 62 16.32 2.12 11.93
N LYS A 63 15.67 3.13 11.37
CA LYS A 63 14.46 3.77 11.92
C LYS A 63 13.24 3.46 11.05
N ALA A 64 12.07 3.40 11.69
CA ALA A 64 10.79 3.39 11.00
C ALA A 64 10.56 4.74 10.31
N ILE A 65 9.68 4.76 9.30
CA ILE A 65 9.09 6.00 8.80
C ILE A 65 8.32 6.64 9.95
N ASN A 66 8.60 7.92 10.19
CA ASN A 66 8.00 8.71 11.26
C ASN A 66 7.51 10.04 10.70
N ILE A 67 6.26 10.36 10.95
CA ILE A 67 5.64 11.60 10.50
C ILE A 67 5.20 12.35 11.76
N ASP A 68 5.67 13.57 11.94
CA ASP A 68 5.34 14.38 13.11
C ASP A 68 3.83 14.54 13.28
N GLY A 69 3.35 14.27 14.50
CA GLY A 69 1.94 14.30 14.85
C GLY A 69 1.14 13.07 14.39
N VAL A 70 1.78 12.02 13.84
CA VAL A 70 1.12 10.80 13.39
C VAL A 70 1.70 9.56 14.10
N ASP A 71 0.91 9.00 15.02
CA ASP A 71 1.37 7.89 15.87
C ASP A 71 1.34 6.53 15.16
N LYS A 72 0.28 6.28 14.39
CA LYS A 72 -0.04 4.98 13.80
C LYS A 72 -0.05 5.06 12.27
N LEU A 73 0.87 4.32 11.65
CA LEU A 73 1.02 4.22 10.20
C LEU A 73 0.83 2.78 9.72
N SER A 74 0.28 2.61 8.53
CA SER A 74 0.25 1.33 7.80
C SER A 74 0.67 1.56 6.35
N LEU A 75 1.34 0.58 5.75
CA LEU A 75 1.83 0.65 4.38
C LEU A 75 0.66 0.52 3.40
N ILE A 76 0.51 1.43 2.44
CA ILE A 76 -0.50 1.31 1.37
C ILE A 76 0.13 0.68 0.14
N ASP A 77 1.06 1.39 -0.51
CA ASP A 77 1.72 0.93 -1.72
C ASP A 77 3.06 1.63 -1.99
N VAL A 78 3.72 1.27 -3.10
CA VAL A 78 4.89 1.97 -3.65
C VAL A 78 4.70 2.16 -5.16
N ASP A 79 4.95 3.37 -5.67
CA ASP A 79 4.84 3.68 -7.10
C ASP A 79 6.16 3.42 -7.87
N ASP A 80 6.16 3.62 -9.19
CA ASP A 80 7.36 3.42 -10.03
C ASP A 80 8.45 4.49 -9.79
N ASN A 81 8.12 5.58 -9.08
CA ASN A 81 9.04 6.68 -8.74
C ASN A 81 9.62 6.53 -7.32
N ASP A 82 9.55 5.33 -6.73
CA ASP A 82 9.99 5.00 -5.37
C ASP A 82 9.27 5.76 -4.24
N ASN A 83 8.12 6.40 -4.53
CA ASN A 83 7.30 6.99 -3.48
C ASN A 83 6.63 5.88 -2.68
N ILE A 84 6.86 5.87 -1.38
CA ILE A 84 6.21 4.96 -0.45
C ILE A 84 4.98 5.65 0.10
N TYR A 85 3.81 5.03 -0.06
CA TYR A 85 2.54 5.55 0.43
C TYR A 85 2.19 4.89 1.76
N VAL A 86 1.94 5.69 2.79
CA VAL A 86 1.52 5.24 4.11
C VAL A 86 0.21 5.91 4.52
N GLY A 87 -0.68 5.15 5.13
CA GLY A 87 -1.93 5.64 5.66
C GLY A 87 -1.82 5.94 7.15
N GLU A 88 -2.34 7.09 7.57
CA GLU A 88 -2.57 7.40 8.98
C GLU A 88 -3.80 6.65 9.46
N LEU A 89 -3.58 5.68 10.36
CA LEU A 89 -4.63 4.79 10.86
C LEU A 89 -5.65 5.54 11.72
N GLU A 90 -6.92 5.33 11.40
CA GLU A 90 -8.03 5.67 12.26
C GLU A 90 -8.38 4.44 13.11
N GLY A 91 -8.04 4.49 14.40
CA GLY A 91 -8.23 3.37 15.33
C GLY A 91 -7.04 2.40 15.36
N ASP A 92 -7.32 1.10 15.41
CA ASP A 92 -6.31 0.04 15.44
C ASP A 92 -6.16 -0.65 14.08
N TYR A 93 -4.99 -1.25 13.85
CA TYR A 93 -4.78 -2.06 12.66
C TYR A 93 -5.76 -3.23 12.64
N LEU A 94 -6.47 -3.35 11.52
CA LEU A 94 -7.31 -4.49 11.20
C LEU A 94 -6.85 -5.04 9.87
N LYS A 95 -6.46 -6.32 9.83
CA LYS A 95 -6.00 -6.98 8.62
C LYS A 95 -7.11 -6.92 7.55
N GLY A 96 -6.86 -6.19 6.46
CA GLY A 96 -7.82 -6.00 5.36
C GLY A 96 -8.99 -5.03 5.64
N ALA A 97 -9.08 -4.46 6.83
CA ALA A 97 -10.16 -3.52 7.22
C ALA A 97 -9.63 -2.26 7.92
N SER A 98 -8.31 -2.05 7.89
CA SER A 98 -7.67 -0.83 8.39
C SER A 98 -8.22 0.37 7.66
N LYS A 99 -8.48 1.44 8.41
CA LYS A 99 -9.08 2.66 7.90
C LYS A 99 -8.10 3.82 8.01
N PHE A 100 -8.13 4.73 7.05
CA PHE A 100 -7.23 5.88 7.00
C PHE A 100 -8.00 7.18 6.90
N LYS A 101 -7.51 8.21 7.59
CA LYS A 101 -7.99 9.60 7.45
C LYS A 101 -7.08 10.48 6.59
N SER A 102 -5.82 10.09 6.45
CA SER A 102 -4.82 10.78 5.62
C SER A 102 -3.90 9.77 4.95
N ILE A 103 -3.36 10.12 3.80
CA ILE A 103 -2.27 9.40 3.13
C ILE A 103 -1.05 10.32 3.09
N TYR A 104 0.12 9.76 3.35
CA TYR A 104 1.40 10.45 3.24
C TYR A 104 2.31 9.69 2.28
N TYR A 105 3.12 10.41 1.51
CA TYR A 105 4.04 9.78 0.58
C TYR A 105 5.32 10.60 0.31
N GLY A 106 6.38 9.88 0.03
CA GLY A 106 7.68 10.42 -0.35
C GLY A 106 8.73 9.32 -0.50
N THR A 107 9.97 9.72 -0.77
CA THR A 107 11.06 8.78 -1.11
C THR A 107 11.95 8.49 0.11
N THR A 108 12.80 7.45 0.02
CA THR A 108 13.73 7.09 1.11
C THR A 108 14.96 8.01 1.24
N SER A 109 15.14 8.92 0.27
CA SER A 109 16.14 9.99 0.27
C SER A 109 15.69 11.25 1.01
N GLU A 110 14.39 11.40 1.24
CA GLU A 110 13.81 12.55 1.94
C GLU A 110 13.65 12.27 3.43
N ASP A 111 13.62 13.34 4.23
CA ASP A 111 13.11 13.26 5.60
C ASP A 111 11.60 13.02 5.55
N SER A 112 11.11 12.01 6.27
CA SER A 112 9.69 11.65 6.29
C SER A 112 8.79 12.74 6.85
N ASN A 113 9.33 13.70 7.61
CA ASN A 113 8.58 14.88 8.04
C ASN A 113 8.28 15.86 6.91
N ASN A 114 8.97 15.76 5.77
CA ASN A 114 8.72 16.56 4.57
C ASN A 114 7.85 15.83 3.53
N TRP A 115 7.37 14.62 3.85
CA TRP A 115 6.51 13.87 2.94
C TRP A 115 5.21 14.61 2.66
N LYS A 116 4.74 14.46 1.43
CA LYS A 116 3.50 15.09 0.97
C LYS A 116 2.31 14.43 1.65
N LYS A 117 1.30 15.24 1.97
CA LYS A 117 0.05 14.79 2.60
C LYS A 117 -1.12 14.90 1.62
N ILE A 118 -1.95 13.87 1.59
CA ILE A 118 -3.26 13.85 0.96
C ILE A 118 -4.28 13.68 2.09
N SER A 119 -5.07 14.72 2.34
CA SER A 119 -6.19 14.65 3.28
C SER A 119 -7.37 13.95 2.58
N LEU A 120 -7.93 12.93 3.22
CA LEU A 120 -9.11 12.25 2.71
C LEU A 120 -10.37 12.98 3.22
N ASN A 121 -11.37 13.13 2.36
CA ASN A 121 -12.65 13.79 2.72
C ASN A 121 -13.44 12.98 3.76
N GLU A 122 -13.22 11.68 3.79
CA GLU A 122 -13.80 10.74 4.74
C GLU A 122 -12.78 9.67 5.10
N VAL A 123 -13.09 8.89 6.13
CA VAL A 123 -12.25 7.77 6.53
C VAL A 123 -12.47 6.60 5.57
N VAL A 124 -11.40 6.15 4.91
CA VAL A 124 -11.47 5.14 3.83
C VAL A 124 -10.78 3.84 4.25
N ASN A 125 -11.35 2.67 3.89
CA ASN A 125 -10.65 1.41 4.13
C ASN A 125 -9.47 1.25 3.19
N LYS A 126 -8.37 0.68 3.69
CA LYS A 126 -7.17 0.35 2.92
C LYS A 126 -7.46 -0.39 1.61
N LYS A 127 -8.36 -1.37 1.64
CA LYS A 127 -8.73 -2.19 0.47
C LYS A 127 -9.43 -1.41 -0.65
N ASP A 128 -9.98 -0.24 -0.32
CA ASP A 128 -10.72 0.62 -1.23
C ASP A 128 -9.79 1.70 -1.82
N ILE A 129 -8.50 1.68 -1.48
CA ILE A 129 -7.48 2.61 -2.00
C ILE A 129 -6.60 1.87 -2.99
N TYR A 130 -6.35 2.50 -4.13
CA TYR A 130 -5.42 2.03 -5.14
C TYR A 130 -4.45 3.16 -5.50
N ILE A 131 -3.16 2.81 -5.61
CA ILE A 131 -2.10 3.70 -6.07
C ILE A 131 -1.65 3.17 -7.42
N SER A 132 -1.81 3.98 -8.47
CA SER A 132 -1.28 3.63 -9.79
C SER A 132 0.23 3.76 -9.81
N ARG A 133 0.85 3.14 -10.81
CA ARG A 133 2.31 3.18 -10.99
C ARG A 133 2.88 4.58 -11.21
N ASP A 134 2.10 5.50 -11.78
CA ASP A 134 2.46 6.92 -11.92
C ASP A 134 2.13 7.76 -10.67
N GLY A 135 1.69 7.13 -9.58
CA GLY A 135 1.50 7.77 -8.27
C GLY A 135 0.13 8.44 -8.06
N LYS A 136 -0.84 8.23 -8.97
CA LYS A 136 -2.21 8.71 -8.75
C LYS A 136 -2.93 7.85 -7.72
N VAL A 137 -3.73 8.51 -6.90
CA VAL A 137 -4.50 7.86 -5.83
C VAL A 137 -5.95 7.76 -6.25
N TYR A 138 -6.50 6.56 -6.13
CA TYR A 138 -7.88 6.23 -6.45
C TYR A 138 -8.59 5.66 -5.23
N ILE A 139 -9.85 6.05 -5.04
CA ILE A 139 -10.73 5.55 -3.98
C ILE A 139 -11.96 4.91 -4.61
N ASN A 140 -12.21 3.65 -4.27
CA ASN A 140 -13.35 2.88 -4.72
C ASN A 140 -14.52 2.96 -3.74
N ASP A 141 -15.66 3.44 -4.22
CA ASP A 141 -16.95 3.30 -3.54
C ASP A 141 -17.68 2.06 -4.10
N ASN A 142 -17.48 0.93 -3.42
CA ASN A 142 -18.10 -0.35 -3.77
C ASN A 142 -19.64 -0.32 -3.73
N LEU A 143 -20.25 0.56 -2.94
CA LEU A 143 -21.70 0.66 -2.84
C LEU A 143 -22.29 1.42 -4.03
N LYS A 144 -21.58 2.45 -4.50
CA LYS A 144 -21.99 3.25 -5.67
C LYS A 144 -21.51 2.66 -7.00
N GLY A 145 -20.53 1.77 -6.98
CA GLY A 145 -19.89 1.28 -8.20
C GLY A 145 -19.08 2.36 -8.92
N ILE A 146 -18.37 3.20 -8.16
CA ILE A 146 -17.61 4.35 -8.68
C ILE A 146 -16.21 4.37 -8.08
N VAL A 147 -15.21 4.56 -8.93
CA VAL A 147 -13.85 4.91 -8.51
C VAL A 147 -13.61 6.41 -8.71
N THR A 148 -13.03 7.08 -7.73
CA THR A 148 -12.68 8.50 -7.78
C THR A 148 -11.17 8.69 -7.74
N GLU A 149 -10.60 9.41 -8.70
CA GLU A 149 -9.21 9.89 -8.64
C GLU A 149 -9.14 11.10 -7.69
N VAL A 150 -8.32 11.01 -6.64
CA VAL A 150 -8.32 11.98 -5.52
C VAL A 150 -7.87 13.37 -5.95
N SER A 151 -6.86 13.47 -6.82
CA SER A 151 -6.29 14.76 -7.26
C SER A 151 -7.26 15.60 -8.10
N SER A 152 -8.02 14.94 -8.99
CA SER A 152 -8.90 15.61 -9.94
C SER A 152 -10.38 15.53 -9.58
N ASN A 153 -10.74 14.71 -8.58
CA ASN A 153 -12.12 14.31 -8.28
C ASN A 153 -12.84 13.65 -9.46
N LYS A 154 -12.11 13.15 -10.46
CA LYS A 154 -12.68 12.48 -11.61
C LYS A 154 -13.26 11.13 -11.20
N GLN A 155 -14.53 10.91 -11.53
CA GLN A 155 -15.25 9.68 -11.22
C GLN A 155 -15.35 8.78 -12.45
N THR A 156 -15.07 7.50 -12.27
CA THR A 156 -15.21 6.45 -13.27
C THR A 156 -16.17 5.39 -12.75
N PRO A 157 -17.40 5.30 -13.30
CA PRO A 157 -18.35 4.28 -12.89
C PRO A 157 -17.98 2.91 -13.50
N TYR A 158 -18.31 1.85 -12.79
CA TYR A 158 -18.21 0.47 -13.26
C TYR A 158 -19.47 -0.31 -12.89
N LYS A 159 -19.68 -1.45 -13.55
CA LYS A 159 -20.83 -2.34 -13.31
C LYS A 159 -20.40 -3.59 -12.56
N GLY A 160 -21.32 -4.14 -11.78
CA GLY A 160 -21.13 -5.42 -11.10
C GLY A 160 -20.22 -5.34 -9.87
N ILE A 161 -19.64 -6.49 -9.50
CA ILE A 161 -18.83 -6.65 -8.29
C ILE A 161 -17.39 -6.26 -8.62
N PHE A 162 -16.85 -5.27 -7.91
CA PHE A 162 -15.44 -4.87 -8.04
C PHE A 162 -14.50 -6.05 -7.75
N VAL A 163 -13.49 -6.24 -8.60
CA VAL A 163 -12.44 -7.23 -8.39
C VAL A 163 -11.15 -6.51 -7.98
N GLN A 164 -10.64 -5.65 -8.85
CA GLN A 164 -9.43 -4.88 -8.62
C GLN A 164 -9.31 -3.71 -9.60
N MET A 165 -8.43 -2.78 -9.28
CA MET A 165 -7.89 -1.85 -10.26
C MET A 165 -6.60 -2.39 -10.86
N TYR A 166 -6.27 -1.89 -12.06
CA TYR A 166 -5.00 -2.06 -12.74
C TYR A 166 -4.65 -0.74 -13.42
N ASP A 167 -3.42 -0.59 -13.93
CA ASP A 167 -2.89 0.71 -14.37
C ASP A 167 -3.82 1.48 -15.33
N ASP A 168 -4.47 0.77 -16.25
CA ASP A 168 -5.31 1.38 -17.29
C ASP A 168 -6.82 1.32 -16.98
N GLY A 169 -7.25 0.75 -15.85
CA GLY A 169 -8.66 0.44 -15.69
C GLY A 169 -9.12 -0.21 -14.38
N ILE A 170 -10.40 -0.54 -14.39
CA ILE A 170 -11.13 -1.21 -13.33
C ILE A 170 -11.60 -2.56 -13.88
N ALA A 171 -11.39 -3.64 -13.12
CA ALA A 171 -11.90 -4.95 -13.41
C ALA A 171 -13.07 -5.29 -12.46
N SER A 172 -14.17 -5.78 -13.00
CA SER A 172 -15.35 -6.16 -12.23
C SER A 172 -16.07 -7.37 -12.84
N ILE A 173 -16.91 -8.05 -12.06
CA ILE A 173 -17.72 -9.18 -12.50
C ILE A 173 -19.17 -8.73 -12.63
N SER A 174 -19.74 -8.87 -13.82
CA SER A 174 -21.16 -8.63 -14.12
C SER A 174 -21.70 -9.79 -14.94
N ASP A 175 -22.86 -10.34 -14.56
CA ASP A 175 -23.47 -11.51 -15.22
C ASP A 175 -22.48 -12.67 -15.42
N ASP A 176 -21.75 -13.02 -14.34
CA ASP A 176 -20.71 -14.04 -14.29
C ASP A 176 -19.55 -13.86 -15.29
N LYS A 177 -19.40 -12.66 -15.85
CA LYS A 177 -18.32 -12.31 -16.78
C LYS A 177 -17.41 -11.23 -16.21
N LEU A 178 -16.10 -11.43 -16.39
CA LEU A 178 -15.12 -10.39 -16.15
C LEU A 178 -15.28 -9.31 -17.22
N ILE A 179 -15.56 -8.08 -16.79
CA ILE A 179 -15.61 -6.88 -17.63
C ILE A 179 -14.57 -5.88 -17.16
N THR A 180 -14.18 -4.98 -18.05
CA THR A 180 -13.24 -3.91 -17.72
C THR A 180 -13.74 -2.55 -18.19
N VAL A 181 -13.40 -1.52 -17.41
CA VAL A 181 -13.63 -0.11 -17.75
C VAL A 181 -12.29 0.59 -17.73
N LYS A 182 -11.97 1.37 -18.77
CA LYS A 182 -10.73 2.14 -18.81
C LYS A 182 -10.83 3.39 -17.93
N LEU A 183 -9.74 3.72 -17.26
CA LEU A 183 -9.57 5.02 -16.64
C LEU A 183 -9.25 6.02 -17.76
N ASN A 184 -10.07 7.06 -17.89
CA ASN A 184 -9.84 8.14 -18.83
C ASN A 184 -8.89 9.18 -18.24
#